data_AF-A0A8C6T6R6-F1
#
_entry.id   AF-A0A8C6T6R6-F1
#
_cell.length_a   1.000
_cell.length_b   1.000
_cell.length_c   1.000
_cell.angle_alpha   90.00
_cell.angle_beta   90.00
_cell.angle_gamma   90.00
#
_symmetry.space_group_name_H-M   'P 1'
#
loop_
_entity.id
_entity.type
_entity.pdbx_description
1 polymer ?
#
loop_
_entity_poly.entity_id
_entity_poly.type
_entity_poly.pdbx_seq_one_letter_code
_entity_poly.pdbx_strand_id
1 'polypeptide(L)'
;SSGKNISQYGKTMSDDHSLSPSGFNATVLVRDPSQLPTDHKASRVVVGDVLNRDDVRKTLEGQDAVIIILGTRNNLSPTTVMSEGTRNILDVMKERGIRKVVACMSGDPPHVCSVLSPMSISKHDLGHFFVQCLSTTSWDGKTVGSHSFL
;
A
#
# COMPACT_ATOMS: atom_id res chain seq x y z
N SER A 1 -11.95 -18.17 11.88
CA SER A 1 -11.61 -16.79 11.55
C SER A 1 -10.50 -16.84 10.51
N SER A 2 -10.83 -16.72 9.22
CA SER A 2 -9.81 -16.74 8.16
C SER A 2 -9.19 -15.36 8.11
N GLY A 3 -7.86 -15.26 8.25
CA GLY A 3 -7.16 -13.99 8.10
C GLY A 3 -7.42 -13.38 6.72
N LYS A 4 -7.46 -12.05 6.63
CA LYS A 4 -7.60 -11.33 5.35
C LYS A 4 -6.24 -11.32 4.64
N ASN A 5 -6.22 -11.57 3.34
CA ASN A 5 -5.02 -11.56 2.54
C ASN A 5 -4.81 -10.16 1.94
N ILE A 6 -3.62 -9.59 2.08
CA ILE A 6 -3.31 -8.24 1.59
C ILE A 6 -2.05 -8.21 0.74
N SER A 7 -2.06 -7.39 -0.31
CA SER A 7 -0.85 -7.04 -1.06
C SER A 7 -0.30 -5.69 -0.67
N GLN A 8 1.02 -5.57 -0.55
CA GLN A 8 1.72 -4.31 -0.32
C GLN A 8 2.72 -4.03 -1.45
N TYR A 9 2.64 -2.81 -1.97
CA TYR A 9 3.55 -2.28 -2.99
C TYR A 9 4.35 -1.10 -2.43
N GLY A 10 5.67 -1.12 -2.61
CA GLY A 10 6.55 -0.04 -2.18
C GLY A 10 7.36 -0.38 -0.93
N LYS A 11 7.67 0.62 -0.08
CA LYS A 11 8.52 0.38 1.10
C LYS A 11 7.80 -0.55 2.08
N THR A 12 8.50 -1.57 2.55
CA THR A 12 8.04 -2.41 3.66
C THR A 12 7.88 -1.55 4.90
N MET A 13 6.77 -1.71 5.61
CA MET A 13 6.65 -1.12 6.94
C MET A 13 7.69 -1.82 7.82
N SER A 14 8.65 -1.06 8.36
CA SER A 14 9.60 -1.57 9.36
C SER A 14 8.86 -2.02 10.63
N ASP A 15 9.53 -2.81 11.46
CA ASP A 15 8.94 -3.73 12.45
C ASP A 15 8.04 -3.10 13.51
N ASP A 16 8.20 -1.82 13.80
CA ASP A 16 7.31 -1.06 14.69
C ASP A 16 5.92 -0.76 14.07
N HIS A 17 5.75 -1.04 12.78
CA HIS A 17 4.58 -0.68 11.96
C HIS A 17 4.07 -1.84 11.11
N SER A 18 4.58 -3.07 11.32
CA SER A 18 4.16 -4.21 10.51
C SER A 18 2.67 -4.49 10.73
N LEU A 19 1.94 -4.81 9.66
CA LEU A 19 0.52 -5.18 9.70
C LEU A 19 0.29 -6.53 10.41
N SER A 20 1.33 -7.13 11.00
CA SER A 20 1.31 -8.47 11.60
C SER A 20 0.45 -8.64 12.86
N PRO A 21 0.21 -7.64 13.76
CA PRO A 21 -0.56 -7.93 14.97
C PRO A 21 -2.07 -8.12 14.71
N SER A 22 -2.55 -7.98 13.47
CA SER A 22 -3.98 -7.90 13.16
C SER A 22 -4.54 -9.08 12.34
N GLY A 23 -3.77 -10.16 12.18
CA GLY A 23 -4.25 -11.39 11.53
C GLY A 23 -4.38 -11.28 10.01
N PHE A 24 -3.63 -10.38 9.37
CA PHE A 24 -3.52 -10.32 7.91
C PHE A 24 -2.38 -11.19 7.40
N ASN A 25 -2.59 -11.85 6.27
CA ASN A 25 -1.52 -12.51 5.52
C ASN A 25 -1.03 -11.55 4.43
N ALA A 26 0.17 -11.00 4.61
CA ALA A 26 0.70 -9.99 3.70
C ALA A 26 1.60 -10.61 2.61
N THR A 27 1.33 -10.25 1.36
CA THR A 27 2.24 -10.44 0.22
C THR A 27 2.89 -9.12 -0.12
N VAL A 28 4.22 -9.06 -0.17
CA VAL A 28 4.97 -7.84 -0.55
C VAL A 28 5.60 -8.00 -1.93
N LEU A 29 5.47 -6.99 -2.79
CA LEU A 29 6.25 -6.90 -4.03
C LEU A 29 7.48 -6.03 -3.79
N VAL A 30 8.68 -6.57 -4.04
CA VAL A 30 9.95 -5.85 -3.91
C VAL A 30 10.84 -6.05 -5.12
N ARG A 31 11.57 -5.01 -5.53
CA ARG A 31 12.59 -5.11 -6.59
C ARG A 31 13.85 -5.80 -6.11
N ASP A 32 14.21 -5.54 -4.86
CA ASP A 32 15.43 -6.01 -4.23
C ASP A 32 15.11 -6.53 -2.81
N PRO A 33 15.12 -7.85 -2.59
CA PRO A 33 14.82 -8.44 -1.28
C PRO A 33 15.77 -8.01 -0.17
N SER A 34 17.00 -7.60 -0.49
CA SER A 34 17.97 -7.13 0.52
C SER A 34 17.54 -5.83 1.22
N GLN A 35 16.55 -5.14 0.65
CA GLN A 35 15.96 -3.94 1.24
C GLN A 35 14.82 -4.25 2.22
N LEU A 36 14.43 -5.52 2.36
CA LEU A 36 13.51 -5.93 3.40
C LEU A 36 14.22 -5.94 4.77
N PRO A 37 13.59 -5.44 5.84
CA PRO A 37 14.07 -5.68 7.21
C PRO A 37 14.24 -7.17 7.47
N THR A 38 15.30 -7.57 8.18
CA THR A 38 15.59 -8.98 8.48
C THR A 38 14.49 -9.70 9.27
N ASP A 39 13.64 -8.94 9.95
CA ASP A 39 12.56 -9.35 10.83
C ASP A 39 11.16 -9.19 10.21
N HIS A 40 11.09 -8.88 8.90
CA HIS A 40 9.84 -8.68 8.17
C HIS A 40 8.84 -9.83 8.38
N LYS A 41 7.55 -9.48 8.53
CA LYS A 41 6.47 -10.45 8.81
C LYS A 41 5.60 -10.78 7.59
N ALA A 42 6.05 -10.44 6.38
CA ALA A 42 5.32 -10.79 5.16
C ALA A 42 5.18 -12.32 5.02
N SER A 43 3.94 -12.80 4.85
CA SER A 43 3.64 -14.21 4.58
C SER A 43 4.21 -14.68 3.24
N ARG A 44 4.36 -13.76 2.28
CA ARG A 44 4.93 -14.02 0.96
C ARG A 44 5.71 -12.81 0.44
N VAL A 45 6.84 -13.07 -0.19
CA VAL A 45 7.63 -12.06 -0.90
C VAL A 45 7.60 -12.41 -2.38
N VAL A 46 7.22 -11.44 -3.22
CA VAL A 46 7.34 -11.52 -4.68
C VAL A 46 8.46 -10.58 -5.09
N VAL A 47 9.43 -11.11 -5.82
CA VAL A 47 10.52 -10.30 -6.39
C VAL A 47 10.10 -9.88 -7.79
N GLY A 48 10.05 -8.59 -8.05
CA GLY A 48 9.61 -8.04 -9.34
C GLY A 48 9.44 -6.53 -9.34
N ASP A 49 8.83 -6.01 -10.41
CA ASP A 49 8.60 -4.58 -10.59
C ASP A 49 7.10 -4.27 -10.75
N VAL A 50 6.63 -3.17 -10.16
CA VAL A 50 5.24 -2.72 -10.27
C VAL A 50 4.87 -2.31 -11.70
N LEU A 51 5.85 -1.98 -12.53
CA LEU A 51 5.69 -1.74 -13.95
C LEU A 51 5.48 -3.04 -14.74
N ASN A 52 5.86 -4.18 -14.18
CA ASN A 52 5.60 -5.49 -14.77
C ASN A 52 4.23 -6.02 -14.32
N ARG A 53 3.27 -6.04 -15.26
CA ARG A 53 1.90 -6.49 -15.01
C ARG A 53 1.82 -7.94 -14.49
N ASP A 54 2.74 -8.81 -14.90
CA ASP A 54 2.74 -10.21 -14.45
C ASP A 54 3.15 -10.32 -12.98
N ASP A 55 4.10 -9.49 -12.54
CA ASP A 55 4.53 -9.46 -11.14
C ASP A 55 3.44 -8.88 -10.24
N VAL A 56 2.74 -7.84 -10.72
CA VAL A 56 1.52 -7.33 -10.08
C VAL A 56 0.44 -8.42 -9.98
N ARG A 57 0.24 -9.21 -11.05
CA ARG A 57 -0.74 -10.29 -11.06
C ARG A 57 -0.40 -11.39 -10.06
N LYS A 58 0.85 -11.81 -9.98
CA LYS A 58 1.33 -12.80 -8.99
C LYS A 58 1.14 -12.30 -7.57
N THR A 59 1.38 -11.02 -7.35
CA THR A 59 1.26 -10.37 -6.04
C THR A 59 -0.19 -10.34 -5.57
N LEU A 60 -1.14 -9.98 -6.46
CA LEU A 60 -2.57 -9.89 -6.15
C LEU A 60 -3.32 -11.24 -6.09
N GLU A 61 -2.61 -12.36 -6.20
CA GLU A 61 -3.23 -13.68 -6.19
C GLU A 61 -3.77 -14.06 -4.81
N GLY A 62 -5.09 -14.31 -4.74
CA GLY A 62 -5.79 -14.68 -3.49
C GLY A 62 -5.96 -13.55 -2.49
N GLN A 63 -5.81 -12.29 -2.90
CA GLN A 63 -5.78 -11.13 -2.01
C GLN A 63 -7.14 -10.44 -1.92
N ASP A 64 -7.52 -10.01 -0.72
CA ASP A 64 -8.78 -9.33 -0.44
C ASP A 64 -8.67 -7.80 -0.55
N ALA A 65 -7.46 -7.26 -0.34
CA ALA A 65 -7.20 -5.83 -0.38
C ALA A 65 -5.76 -5.49 -0.78
N VAL A 66 -5.54 -4.22 -1.12
CA VAL A 66 -4.24 -3.70 -1.55
C VAL A 66 -3.83 -2.48 -0.73
N ILE A 67 -2.55 -2.41 -0.37
CA ILE A 67 -1.89 -1.24 0.19
C ILE A 67 -0.83 -0.76 -0.80
N ILE A 68 -0.91 0.50 -1.19
CA ILE A 68 0.05 1.15 -2.09
C ILE A 68 0.84 2.18 -1.28
N ILE A 69 2.14 1.98 -1.15
CA ILE A 69 3.09 2.90 -0.50
C ILE A 69 4.24 3.15 -1.48
N LEU A 70 3.87 3.51 -2.70
CA LEU A 70 4.83 3.89 -3.74
C LEU A 70 5.33 5.30 -3.44
N GLY A 71 6.64 5.47 -3.48
CA GLY A 71 7.28 6.77 -3.34
C GLY A 71 8.53 6.84 -4.21
N THR A 72 8.94 8.05 -4.59
CA THR A 72 10.11 8.28 -5.44
C THR A 72 11.43 8.33 -4.67
N ARG A 73 11.39 8.14 -3.34
CA ARG A 73 12.54 8.30 -2.43
C ARG A 73 13.13 9.70 -2.57
N ASN A 74 14.30 9.85 -3.20
CA ASN A 74 14.97 11.13 -3.44
C ASN A 74 14.92 11.54 -4.92
N ASN A 75 14.22 10.78 -5.77
CA ASN A 75 14.18 11.04 -7.20
C ASN A 75 13.02 11.99 -7.55
N LEU A 76 13.31 13.28 -7.58
CA LEU A 76 12.36 14.35 -7.93
C LEU A 76 12.13 14.49 -9.45
N SER A 77 12.74 13.63 -10.26
CA SER A 77 12.47 13.63 -11.70
C SER A 77 11.02 13.19 -11.99
N PRO A 78 10.40 13.64 -13.10
CA PRO A 78 9.08 13.17 -13.49
C PRO A 78 9.11 11.65 -13.64
N THR A 79 8.56 10.92 -12.68
CA THR A 79 8.54 9.47 -12.73
C THR A 79 7.16 8.98 -13.12
N THR A 80 7.09 8.20 -14.20
CA THR A 80 5.86 7.45 -14.57
C THR A 80 5.63 6.26 -13.66
N VAL A 81 6.65 5.86 -12.87
CA VAL A 81 6.60 4.71 -11.95
C VAL A 81 5.39 4.75 -11.03
N MET A 82 5.05 5.91 -10.45
CA MET A 82 3.90 6.02 -9.56
C MET A 82 2.57 5.92 -10.33
N SER A 83 2.43 6.62 -11.45
CA SER A 83 1.18 6.65 -12.22
C SER A 83 0.94 5.33 -12.97
N GLU A 84 1.93 4.81 -13.69
CA GLU A 84 1.88 3.54 -14.40
C GLU A 84 1.80 2.36 -13.44
N GLY A 85 2.58 2.36 -12.36
CA GLY A 85 2.53 1.32 -11.34
C GLY A 85 1.16 1.25 -10.67
N THR A 86 0.61 2.40 -10.26
CA THR A 86 -0.75 2.46 -9.69
C THR A 86 -1.79 2.02 -10.71
N ARG A 87 -1.67 2.40 -11.99
CA ARG A 87 -2.57 1.95 -13.06
C ARG A 87 -2.54 0.44 -13.23
N ASN A 88 -1.35 -0.17 -13.26
CA ASN A 88 -1.21 -1.63 -13.34
C ASN A 88 -1.91 -2.32 -12.16
N ILE A 89 -1.71 -1.83 -10.94
CA ILE A 89 -2.35 -2.37 -9.74
C ILE A 89 -3.88 -2.28 -9.87
N LEU A 90 -4.40 -1.10 -10.20
CA LEU A 90 -5.85 -0.88 -10.30
C LEU A 90 -6.50 -1.72 -11.41
N ASP A 91 -5.84 -1.88 -12.54
CA ASP A 91 -6.37 -2.69 -13.65
C ASP A 91 -6.42 -4.17 -13.26
N VAL A 92 -5.37 -4.70 -12.63
CA VAL A 92 -5.37 -6.10 -12.17
C VAL A 92 -6.33 -6.32 -10.98
N MET A 93 -6.51 -5.32 -10.11
CA MET A 93 -7.53 -5.36 -9.07
C MET A 93 -8.94 -5.51 -9.68
N LYS A 94 -9.26 -4.74 -10.74
CA LYS A 94 -10.53 -4.86 -11.45
C LYS A 94 -10.73 -6.25 -12.06
N GLU A 95 -9.70 -6.78 -12.72
CA GLU A 95 -9.72 -8.14 -13.30
C GLU A 95 -9.99 -9.21 -12.24
N ARG A 96 -9.44 -9.04 -11.03
CA ARG A 96 -9.57 -9.99 -9.92
C ARG A 96 -10.78 -9.73 -9.01
N GLY A 97 -11.55 -8.66 -9.25
CA GLY A 97 -12.69 -8.27 -8.41
C GLY A 97 -12.32 -7.71 -7.03
N ILE A 98 -11.06 -7.30 -6.84
CA ILE A 98 -10.58 -6.69 -5.59
C ILE A 98 -11.08 -5.24 -5.54
N ARG A 99 -11.84 -4.89 -4.50
CA ARG A 99 -12.48 -3.56 -4.39
C ARG A 99 -11.90 -2.67 -3.29
N LYS A 100 -11.00 -3.19 -2.45
CA LYS A 100 -10.45 -2.48 -1.29
C LYS A 100 -8.99 -2.12 -1.57
N VAL A 101 -8.69 -0.82 -1.61
CA VAL A 101 -7.32 -0.29 -1.74
C VAL A 101 -7.13 0.87 -0.78
N VAL A 102 -5.96 0.92 -0.16
CA VAL A 102 -5.48 2.10 0.58
C VAL A 102 -4.18 2.54 -0.07
N ALA A 103 -4.12 3.80 -0.49
CA ALA A 103 -2.94 4.35 -1.13
C ALA A 103 -2.39 5.51 -0.30
N CYS A 104 -1.09 5.46 -0.03
CA CYS A 104 -0.33 6.56 0.55
C CYS A 104 0.58 7.12 -0.54
N MET A 105 0.34 8.36 -0.93
CA MET A 105 1.08 9.06 -1.98
C MET A 105 1.66 10.35 -1.39
N SER A 106 2.94 10.63 -1.65
CA SER A 106 3.56 11.92 -1.32
C SER A 106 3.45 12.85 -2.53
N GLY A 107 2.36 13.62 -2.60
CA GLY A 107 2.10 14.62 -3.65
C GLY A 107 0.63 14.99 -3.68
N ASP A 108 0.32 16.27 -3.86
CA ASP A 108 -1.07 16.76 -3.96
C ASP A 108 -1.78 16.07 -5.14
N PRO A 109 -2.90 15.35 -4.90
CA PRO A 109 -3.57 14.64 -5.98
C PRO A 109 -4.25 15.64 -6.92
N PRO A 110 -3.95 15.66 -8.24
CA PRO A 110 -4.77 16.38 -9.19
C PRO A 110 -6.07 15.57 -9.35
N HIS A 111 -7.21 16.18 -9.05
CA HIS A 111 -8.58 15.67 -9.28
C HIS A 111 -9.23 14.75 -8.22
N VAL A 112 -9.07 15.03 -6.92
CA VAL A 112 -10.10 14.66 -5.92
C VAL A 112 -10.47 15.87 -5.08
N CYS A 113 -11.78 16.16 -5.03
CA CYS A 113 -12.37 17.25 -4.29
C CYS A 113 -12.00 17.12 -2.80
N SER A 114 -11.03 17.91 -2.34
CA SER A 114 -10.59 17.98 -0.96
C SER A 114 -11.60 18.79 -0.14
N VAL A 115 -12.70 18.15 0.20
CA VAL A 115 -13.54 18.59 1.31
C VAL A 115 -13.80 17.35 2.15
N LEU A 116 -13.12 17.26 3.30
CA LEU A 116 -13.62 16.73 4.57
C LEU A 116 -12.45 16.38 5.51
N SER A 117 -12.35 17.16 6.59
CA SER A 117 -11.65 16.95 7.87
C SER A 117 -10.18 16.46 7.83
N PRO A 118 -9.19 17.32 8.14
CA PRO A 118 -7.80 16.88 8.25
C PRO A 118 -7.60 16.16 9.59
N MET A 119 -7.73 14.84 9.59
CA MET A 119 -7.19 14.03 10.67
C MET A 119 -5.71 13.76 10.36
N SER A 120 -4.81 14.39 11.13
CA SER A 120 -3.37 14.18 11.00
C SER A 120 -2.99 12.85 11.66
N ILE A 121 -2.28 12.00 10.93
CA ILE A 121 -1.81 10.69 11.43
C ILE A 121 -0.30 10.70 11.53
N SER A 122 0.22 10.39 12.72
CA SER A 122 1.66 10.28 12.97
C SER A 122 2.25 9.11 12.18
N LYS A 123 3.55 9.19 11.84
CA LYS A 123 4.30 8.08 11.23
C LYS A 123 4.14 6.76 12.02
N HIS A 124 4.07 6.88 13.35
CA HIS A 124 3.93 5.75 14.27
C HIS A 124 2.55 5.08 14.18
N ASP A 125 1.53 5.86 13.85
CA ASP A 125 0.14 5.39 13.78
C ASP A 125 -0.24 4.93 12.37
N LEU A 126 0.63 5.11 11.38
CA LEU A 126 0.30 4.86 9.99
C LEU A 126 -0.02 3.37 9.74
N GLY A 127 0.75 2.45 10.33
CA GLY A 127 0.48 1.01 10.27
C GLY A 127 -0.88 0.66 10.87
N HIS A 128 -1.18 1.18 12.06
CA HIS A 128 -2.46 1.02 12.73
C HIS A 128 -3.63 1.61 11.93
N PHE A 129 -3.41 2.76 11.30
CA PHE A 129 -4.40 3.39 10.44
C PHE A 129 -4.71 2.56 9.21
N PHE A 130 -3.70 1.98 8.54
CA PHE A 130 -3.95 1.07 7.42
C PHE A 130 -4.80 -0.13 7.85
N VAL A 131 -4.51 -0.72 9.02
CA VAL A 131 -5.35 -1.78 9.60
C VAL A 131 -6.80 -1.30 9.78
N GLN A 132 -7.00 -0.09 10.30
CA GLN A 132 -8.34 0.46 10.51
C GLN A 132 -9.08 0.70 9.18
N CYS A 133 -8.39 1.21 8.16
CA CYS A 133 -8.91 1.37 6.80
C CYS A 133 -9.33 0.03 6.20
N LEU A 134 -8.55 -1.03 6.41
CA LEU A 134 -8.84 -2.37 5.89
C LEU A 134 -9.90 -3.14 6.71
N SER A 135 -10.07 -2.77 7.98
CA SER A 135 -10.99 -3.44 8.90
C SER A 135 -12.37 -2.81 8.94
N THR A 136 -12.51 -1.56 8.52
CA THR A 136 -13.75 -0.80 8.59
C THR A 136 -14.12 -0.17 7.24
N THR A 137 -15.39 0.21 7.09
CA THR A 137 -15.89 0.97 5.93
C THR A 137 -15.90 2.49 6.19
N SER A 138 -15.57 2.92 7.41
CA SER A 138 -15.56 4.35 7.82
C SER A 138 -14.64 5.23 6.97
N TRP A 139 -13.71 4.62 6.23
CA TRP A 139 -12.70 5.29 5.40
C TRP A 139 -12.91 5.06 3.91
N ASP A 140 -13.98 4.38 3.51
CA ASP A 140 -14.28 4.14 2.08
C ASP A 140 -14.58 5.47 1.38
N GLY A 141 -13.85 5.73 0.29
CA GLY A 141 -13.96 6.98 -0.46
C GLY A 141 -13.37 8.22 0.22
N LYS A 142 -12.69 8.08 1.37
CA LYS A 142 -12.08 9.20 2.09
C LYS A 142 -10.61 9.41 1.70
N THR A 143 -10.18 10.66 1.73
CA THR A 143 -8.77 11.07 1.63
C THR A 143 -8.31 11.55 3.01
N VAL A 144 -7.14 11.11 3.45
CA VAL A 144 -6.55 11.52 4.74
C VAL A 144 -5.15 12.05 4.49
N GLY A 145 -4.85 13.23 5.04
CA GLY A 145 -3.53 13.84 4.96
C GLY A 145 -2.62 13.40 6.10
N SER A 146 -1.37 13.09 5.81
CA SER A 146 -0.33 12.83 6.82
C SER A 146 0.60 14.04 6.93
N HIS A 147 0.72 14.65 8.12
CA HIS A 147 1.75 15.64 8.40
C HIS A 147 2.95 14.95 9.05
N SER A 148 4.13 15.07 8.45
CA SER A 148 5.37 14.71 9.12
C SER A 148 5.70 15.83 10.10
N PHE A 149 5.57 15.60 11.41
CA PHE A 149 6.32 16.40 12.38
C PHE A 149 7.79 16.04 12.17
N LEU A 150 8.52 16.97 11.56
CA LEU A 150 9.99 16.97 11.52
C LEU A 150 10.56 17.00 12.94
#